data_AF-A0A1R0XA06-F1
#
_entry.id   AF-A0A1R0XA06-F1
#
_cell.length_a   1.000
_cell.length_b   1.000
_cell.length_c   1.000
_cell.angle_alpha   90.00
_cell.angle_beta   90.00
_cell.angle_gamma   90.00
#
_symmetry.space_group_name_H-M   'P 1'
#
loop_
_entity.id
_entity.type
_entity.pdbx_description
1 polymer ?
#
loop_
_entity_poly.entity_id
_entity_poly.type
_entity_poly.pdbx_seq_one_letter_code
_entity_poly.pdbx_strand_id
1 'polypeptide(L)'
;MEEINQIIAENIKKIRRSKDLSLEKVAELTGVSKTMIGQIERGESTPTITTIWKIANGLKTSFSTLIDYPKPDTRITLRNEIQPLLEDNGKYRVYPSFPFDESKRFEGYTVEIDEGGYLDANPHMEGTEELITVFDGELSLRVNDNEYLLKSGDSITFNADKPHVYYNPGESLTRLSMILYYSS
;
A
#
# COMPACT_ATOMS: atom_id res chain seq x y z
N MET A 1 -4.61 -27.32 2.43
CA MET A 1 -4.93 -27.25 0.99
C MET A 1 -6.36 -26.78 0.73
N GLU A 2 -7.27 -26.85 1.71
CA GLU A 2 -8.65 -26.32 1.61
C GLU A 2 -8.73 -24.79 1.48
N GLU A 3 -7.75 -24.08 2.06
CA GLU A 3 -7.71 -22.61 2.09
C GLU A 3 -7.71 -21.96 0.70
N ILE A 4 -6.90 -22.45 -0.25
CA ILE A 4 -6.79 -21.84 -1.59
C ILE A 4 -8.04 -22.03 -2.43
N ASN A 5 -8.73 -23.17 -2.29
CA ASN A 5 -9.96 -23.43 -3.02
C ASN A 5 -11.08 -22.50 -2.58
N GLN A 6 -11.14 -22.23 -1.28
CA GLN A 6 -12.12 -21.32 -0.69
C GLN A 6 -11.87 -19.87 -1.12
N ILE A 7 -10.60 -19.46 -1.20
CA ILE A 7 -10.19 -18.17 -1.76
C ILE A 7 -10.63 -18.03 -3.22
N ILE A 8 -10.36 -19.04 -4.05
CA ILE A 8 -10.79 -19.04 -5.45
C ILE A 8 -12.30 -18.93 -5.57
N ALA A 9 -13.05 -19.69 -4.75
CA ALA A 9 -14.50 -19.65 -4.71
C ALA A 9 -15.04 -18.25 -4.39
N GLU A 10 -14.50 -17.61 -3.35
CA GLU A 10 -14.89 -16.27 -2.92
C GLU A 10 -14.54 -15.21 -3.96
N ASN A 11 -13.34 -15.26 -4.54
CA ASN A 11 -12.88 -14.32 -5.56
C ASN A 11 -13.72 -14.40 -6.84
N ILE A 12 -14.00 -15.60 -7.34
CA ILE A 12 -14.87 -15.79 -8.50
C ILE A 12 -16.26 -15.20 -8.23
N LYS A 13 -16.84 -15.50 -7.06
CA LYS A 13 -18.16 -15.01 -6.67
C LYS A 13 -18.19 -13.49 -6.53
N LYS A 14 -17.14 -12.89 -5.94
CA LYS A 14 -16.98 -11.44 -5.78
C LYS A 14 -16.92 -10.73 -7.13
N ILE A 15 -16.07 -11.20 -8.03
CA ILE A 15 -15.89 -10.62 -9.38
C ILE A 15 -17.15 -10.78 -10.22
N ARG A 16 -17.81 -11.94 -10.15
CA ARG A 16 -19.08 -12.16 -10.84
C ARG A 16 -20.14 -11.17 -10.38
N ARG A 17 -20.27 -10.97 -9.06
CA ARG A 17 -21.25 -10.04 -8.48
C ARG A 17 -20.92 -8.58 -8.77
N SER A 18 -19.66 -8.17 -8.73
CA SER A 18 -19.28 -6.79 -9.05
C SER A 18 -19.51 -6.40 -10.51
N LYS A 19 -19.67 -7.39 -11.39
CA LYS A 19 -20.02 -7.22 -12.82
C LYS A 19 -21.49 -7.50 -13.12
N ASP A 20 -22.33 -7.71 -12.10
CA ASP A 20 -23.75 -8.08 -12.22
C ASP A 20 -24.02 -9.30 -13.13
N LEU A 21 -23.10 -10.26 -13.16
CA LEU A 21 -23.20 -11.43 -14.03
C LEU A 21 -23.95 -12.58 -13.34
N SER A 22 -24.87 -13.20 -14.10
CA SER A 22 -25.47 -14.48 -13.70
C SER A 22 -24.48 -15.63 -13.90
N LEU A 23 -24.69 -16.75 -13.21
CA LEU A 23 -23.89 -17.97 -13.43
C LEU A 23 -23.99 -18.46 -14.89
N GLU A 24 -25.15 -18.25 -15.53
CA GLU A 24 -25.34 -18.55 -16.96
C GLU A 24 -24.40 -17.71 -17.83
N LYS A 25 -24.32 -16.40 -17.54
CA LYS A 25 -23.47 -15.51 -18.33
C LYS A 25 -21.99 -15.80 -18.12
N VAL A 26 -21.57 -16.14 -16.90
CA VAL A 26 -20.18 -16.58 -16.65
C VAL A 26 -19.87 -17.88 -17.39
N ALA A 27 -20.80 -18.83 -17.43
CA ALA A 27 -20.61 -20.07 -18.17
C ALA A 27 -20.38 -19.82 -19.67
N GLU A 28 -21.20 -18.94 -20.27
CA GLU A 28 -21.06 -18.50 -21.66
C GLU A 28 -19.69 -17.83 -21.92
N LEU A 29 -19.29 -16.89 -21.05
CA LEU A 29 -18.04 -16.13 -21.21
C LEU A 29 -16.77 -16.97 -21.02
N THR A 30 -16.82 -17.98 -20.15
CA THR A 30 -15.63 -18.76 -19.74
C THR A 30 -15.53 -20.10 -20.45
N GLY A 31 -16.62 -20.59 -21.06
CA GLY A 31 -16.71 -21.94 -21.61
C GLY A 31 -16.64 -23.04 -20.54
N VAL A 32 -16.91 -22.70 -19.28
CA VAL A 32 -17.03 -23.64 -18.15
C VAL A 32 -18.51 -23.82 -17.83
N SER A 33 -18.95 -25.05 -17.53
CA SER A 33 -20.38 -25.30 -17.32
C SER A 33 -20.92 -24.52 -16.11
N LYS A 34 -22.17 -24.04 -16.21
CA LYS A 34 -22.87 -23.35 -15.11
C LYS A 34 -22.87 -24.15 -13.81
N THR A 35 -23.06 -25.47 -13.91
CA THR A 35 -23.00 -26.38 -12.77
C THR A 35 -21.64 -26.34 -12.10
N MET A 36 -20.55 -26.42 -12.89
CA MET A 36 -19.18 -26.37 -12.37
C MET A 36 -18.87 -25.00 -11.74
N ILE A 37 -19.24 -23.87 -12.37
CA ILE A 37 -19.08 -22.55 -11.75
C ILE A 37 -19.83 -22.47 -10.41
N GLY A 38 -21.06 -22.97 -10.35
CA GLY A 38 -21.84 -23.01 -9.12
C GLY A 38 -21.21 -23.86 -8.02
N GLN A 39 -20.64 -25.02 -8.37
CA GLN A 39 -19.94 -25.89 -7.42
C GLN A 39 -18.65 -25.24 -6.91
N ILE A 40 -17.88 -24.59 -7.78
CA ILE A 40 -16.68 -23.84 -7.40
C ILE A 40 -17.05 -22.73 -6.42
N GLU A 41 -18.03 -21.87 -6.71
CA GLU A 41 -18.43 -20.76 -5.82
C GLU A 41 -18.97 -21.20 -4.45
N ARG A 42 -19.40 -22.48 -4.31
CA ARG A 42 -19.82 -23.07 -3.03
C ARG A 42 -18.71 -23.84 -2.33
N GLY A 43 -17.52 -23.93 -2.92
CA GLY A 43 -16.41 -24.73 -2.37
C GLY A 43 -16.60 -26.24 -2.51
N GLU A 44 -17.56 -26.70 -3.31
CA GLU A 44 -17.92 -28.12 -3.47
C GLU A 44 -17.02 -28.85 -4.50
N SER A 45 -16.25 -28.10 -5.29
CA SER A 45 -15.35 -28.67 -6.30
C SER A 45 -14.02 -27.92 -6.36
N THR A 46 -12.94 -28.67 -6.44
CA THR A 46 -11.58 -28.14 -6.67
C THR A 46 -11.38 -27.92 -8.18
N PRO A 47 -11.29 -26.66 -8.65
CA PRO A 47 -11.04 -26.42 -10.07
C PRO A 47 -9.61 -26.81 -10.46
N THR A 48 -9.43 -27.25 -11.71
CA THR A 48 -8.08 -27.41 -12.27
C THR A 48 -7.47 -26.05 -12.61
N ILE A 49 -6.15 -25.96 -12.73
CA ILE A 49 -5.45 -24.75 -13.20
C ILE A 49 -6.03 -24.27 -14.55
N THR A 50 -6.30 -25.20 -15.46
CA THR A 50 -6.93 -24.91 -16.76
C THR A 50 -8.31 -24.27 -16.60
N THR A 51 -9.12 -24.76 -15.65
CA THR A 51 -10.43 -24.17 -15.34
C THR A 51 -10.29 -22.75 -14.79
N ILE A 52 -9.35 -22.52 -13.88
CA ILE A 52 -9.09 -21.19 -13.31
C ILE A 52 -8.69 -20.20 -14.42
N TRP A 53 -7.80 -20.60 -15.33
CA TRP A 53 -7.42 -19.77 -16.49
C TRP A 53 -8.60 -19.44 -17.40
N LYS A 54 -9.45 -20.42 -17.72
CA LYS A 54 -10.69 -20.17 -18.49
C LYS A 54 -11.59 -19.14 -17.82
N ILE A 55 -11.74 -19.25 -16.49
CA ILE A 55 -12.55 -18.32 -15.70
C ILE A 55 -11.92 -16.92 -15.69
N ALA A 56 -10.61 -16.82 -15.45
CA ALA A 56 -9.88 -15.55 -15.46
C ALA A 56 -10.05 -14.82 -16.80
N ASN A 57 -9.82 -15.54 -17.91
CA ASN A 57 -9.94 -15.00 -19.26
C ASN A 57 -11.37 -14.56 -19.58
N GLY A 58 -12.37 -15.40 -19.29
CA GLY A 58 -13.78 -15.06 -19.55
C GLY A 58 -14.30 -13.90 -18.70
N LEU A 59 -13.81 -13.76 -17.47
CA LEU A 59 -14.13 -12.63 -16.59
C LEU A 59 -13.26 -11.39 -16.86
N LYS A 60 -12.30 -11.45 -17.79
CA LYS A 60 -11.31 -10.40 -18.07
C LYS A 60 -10.60 -9.94 -16.78
N THR A 61 -10.06 -10.90 -16.04
CA THR A 61 -9.26 -10.69 -14.83
C THR A 61 -7.98 -11.52 -14.93
N SER A 62 -7.03 -11.28 -14.03
CA SER A 62 -5.79 -12.07 -13.98
C SER A 62 -5.99 -13.38 -13.20
N PHE A 63 -5.17 -14.39 -13.49
CA PHE A 63 -5.10 -15.61 -12.67
C PHE A 63 -4.77 -15.27 -11.22
N SER A 64 -3.80 -14.36 -11.01
CA SER A 64 -3.38 -13.90 -9.68
C SER A 64 -4.55 -13.34 -8.88
N THR A 65 -5.45 -12.57 -9.50
CA THR A 65 -6.65 -12.05 -8.83
C THR A 65 -7.60 -13.15 -8.33
N LEU A 66 -7.66 -14.30 -8.99
CA LEU A 66 -8.51 -15.41 -8.54
C LEU A 66 -7.90 -16.17 -7.37
N ILE A 67 -6.57 -16.23 -7.28
CA ILE A 67 -5.85 -16.90 -6.19
C ILE A 67 -5.38 -15.93 -5.09
N ASP A 68 -5.70 -14.65 -5.23
CA ASP A 68 -5.26 -13.61 -4.29
C ASP A 68 -5.96 -13.78 -2.95
N TYR A 69 -5.16 -13.83 -1.89
CA TYR A 69 -5.70 -13.98 -0.55
C TYR A 69 -6.47 -12.70 -0.20
N PRO A 70 -7.69 -12.81 0.38
CA PRO A 70 -8.38 -11.62 0.83
C PRO A 70 -7.50 -10.87 1.83
N LYS A 71 -7.10 -9.65 1.46
CA LYS A 71 -6.43 -8.75 2.39
C LYS A 71 -7.42 -8.46 3.53
N PRO A 72 -7.02 -8.62 4.80
CA PRO A 72 -7.93 -8.34 5.91
C PRO A 72 -8.37 -6.88 5.88
N ASP A 73 -9.65 -6.63 6.16
CA ASP A 73 -10.24 -5.27 6.18
C ASP A 73 -9.55 -4.36 7.21
N THR A 74 -8.90 -4.95 8.20
CA THR A 74 -8.13 -4.24 9.22
C THR A 74 -6.79 -4.94 9.43
N ARG A 75 -5.73 -4.14 9.47
CA ARG A 75 -4.38 -4.58 9.79
C ARG A 75 -3.77 -3.64 10.80
N ILE A 76 -3.14 -4.20 11.82
CA ILE A 76 -2.26 -3.46 12.73
C ILE A 76 -0.84 -3.63 12.20
N THR A 77 -0.11 -2.53 12.05
CA THR A 77 1.35 -2.57 11.82
C THR A 77 2.02 -2.32 13.17
N LEU A 78 2.61 -3.35 13.76
CA LEU A 78 3.28 -3.23 15.05
C LEU A 78 4.69 -2.66 14.87
N ARG A 79 5.00 -1.61 15.63
CA ARG A 79 6.28 -0.89 15.54
C ARG A 79 7.50 -1.80 15.73
N ASN A 80 7.43 -2.76 16.64
CA ASN A 80 8.52 -3.70 16.95
C ASN A 80 8.74 -4.77 15.86
N GLU A 81 7.82 -4.91 14.90
CA GLU A 81 7.95 -5.81 13.75
C GLU A 81 8.52 -5.10 12.51
N ILE A 82 8.65 -3.77 12.55
CA ILE A 82 9.23 -2.98 11.46
C ILE A 82 10.74 -2.87 11.67
N GLN A 83 11.50 -3.38 10.70
CA GLN A 83 12.92 -3.06 10.60
C GLN A 83 13.08 -1.63 10.04
N PRO A 84 13.63 -0.67 10.80
CA PRO A 84 13.86 0.67 10.26
C PRO A 84 14.96 0.68 9.20
N LEU A 85 14.79 1.62 8.27
CA LEU A 85 15.86 2.12 7.41
C LEU A 85 16.57 3.24 8.17
N LEU A 86 17.90 3.20 8.17
CA LEU A 86 18.76 4.09 8.94
C LEU A 86 19.61 4.92 7.98
N GLU A 87 19.62 6.23 8.21
CA GLU A 87 20.47 7.20 7.53
C GLU A 87 21.21 8.05 8.57
N ASP A 88 22.21 8.82 8.12
CA ASP A 88 23.01 9.71 8.98
C ASP A 88 23.55 9.00 10.23
N ASN A 89 24.22 7.85 10.01
CA ASN A 89 24.78 7.01 11.08
C ASN A 89 23.75 6.58 12.14
N GLY A 90 22.47 6.46 11.76
CA GLY A 90 21.38 6.03 12.63
C GLY A 90 20.62 7.18 13.30
N LYS A 91 21.00 8.44 13.08
CA LYS A 91 20.28 9.60 13.59
C LYS A 91 18.95 9.84 12.88
N TYR A 92 18.86 9.46 11.61
CA TYR A 92 17.61 9.53 10.85
C TYR A 92 17.07 8.13 10.62
N ARG A 93 15.83 7.88 11.05
CA ARG A 93 15.24 6.54 11.10
C ARG A 93 13.85 6.55 10.49
N VAL A 94 13.66 5.79 9.42
CA VAL A 94 12.39 5.66 8.71
C VAL A 94 11.78 4.30 8.94
N TYR A 95 10.52 4.28 9.32
CA TYR A 95 9.77 3.06 9.60
C TYR A 95 8.56 3.00 8.66
N PRO A 96 8.54 2.07 7.69
CA PRO A 96 7.44 1.89 6.75
C PRO A 96 6.16 1.37 7.45
N SER A 97 5.39 2.27 8.05
CA SER A 97 4.15 1.98 8.78
C SER A 97 3.02 1.53 7.84
N PHE A 98 3.02 2.08 6.62
CA PHE A 98 2.12 1.73 5.52
C PHE A 98 2.97 1.50 4.25
N PRO A 99 3.42 0.27 3.99
CA PRO A 99 4.24 -0.03 2.82
C PRO A 99 3.45 0.13 1.53
N PHE A 100 4.16 0.29 0.40
CA PHE A 100 3.55 0.44 -0.91
C PHE A 100 2.61 -0.72 -1.21
N ASP A 101 1.43 -0.36 -1.71
CA ASP A 101 0.43 -1.29 -2.21
C ASP A 101 0.01 -0.72 -3.54
N GLU A 102 0.25 -1.38 -4.67
CA GLU A 102 -0.08 -0.84 -6.01
C GLU A 102 -1.54 -0.39 -6.15
N SER A 103 -2.46 -0.95 -5.35
CA SER A 103 -3.85 -0.53 -5.32
C SER A 103 -4.09 0.80 -4.57
N LYS A 104 -3.11 1.23 -3.79
CA LYS A 104 -3.08 2.45 -2.99
C LYS A 104 -1.99 3.36 -3.52
N ARG A 105 -2.37 4.55 -3.94
CA ARG A 105 -1.42 5.54 -4.47
C ARG A 105 -0.65 6.27 -3.37
N PHE A 106 -0.32 5.59 -2.27
CA PHE A 106 0.44 6.19 -1.19
C PHE A 106 1.28 5.18 -0.42
N GLU A 107 2.34 5.70 0.21
CA GLU A 107 3.10 5.07 1.28
C GLU A 107 3.08 5.95 2.51
N GLY A 108 3.24 5.34 3.67
CA GLY A 108 3.27 6.07 4.93
C GLY A 108 4.38 5.58 5.85
N TYR A 109 5.07 6.53 6.43
CA TYR A 109 6.20 6.30 7.30
C TYR A 109 6.02 7.01 8.63
N THR A 110 6.56 6.40 9.68
CA THR A 110 6.92 7.13 10.89
C THR A 110 8.40 7.41 10.82
N VAL A 111 8.80 8.67 11.00
CA VAL A 111 10.20 9.08 10.97
C VAL A 111 10.60 9.57 12.36
N GLU A 112 11.81 9.18 12.78
CA GLU A 112 12.47 9.69 13.98
C GLU A 112 13.80 10.33 13.58
N ILE A 113 14.06 11.54 14.08
CA ILE A 113 15.30 12.29 13.80
C ILE A 113 15.90 12.72 15.13
N ASP A 114 17.07 12.19 15.47
CA ASP A 114 17.82 12.58 16.66
C ASP A 114 18.32 14.03 16.57
N GLU A 115 18.79 14.59 17.69
CA GLU A 115 19.39 15.92 17.73
C GLU A 115 20.48 16.09 16.66
N GLY A 116 20.33 17.14 15.86
CA GLY A 116 21.23 17.47 14.76
C GLY A 116 21.25 16.43 13.65
N GLY A 117 20.33 15.47 13.64
CA GLY A 117 20.16 14.52 12.56
C GLY A 117 19.65 15.21 11.31
N TYR A 118 20.13 14.76 10.15
CA TYR A 118 19.75 15.32 8.87
C TYR A 118 19.56 14.25 7.79
N LEU A 119 18.78 14.58 6.76
CA LEU A 119 18.72 13.81 5.53
C LEU A 119 18.57 14.75 4.34
N ASP A 120 19.51 14.67 3.40
CA ASP A 120 19.41 15.30 2.08
C ASP A 120 18.77 14.29 1.11
N ALA A 121 17.49 14.50 0.81
CA ALA A 121 16.70 13.56 0.03
C ALA A 121 16.78 13.89 -1.46
N ASN A 122 17.07 12.86 -2.25
CA ASN A 122 16.92 12.97 -3.70
C ASN A 122 15.45 13.18 -4.06
N PRO A 123 15.15 13.94 -5.13
CA PRO A 123 13.80 14.11 -5.62
C PRO A 123 13.09 12.76 -5.82
N HIS A 124 11.84 12.69 -5.38
CA HIS A 124 10.98 11.55 -5.65
C HIS A 124 10.47 11.57 -7.09
N MET A 125 9.68 10.55 -7.44
CA MET A 125 9.03 10.45 -8.76
C MET A 125 8.27 11.74 -9.09
N GLU A 126 8.20 12.07 -10.38
CA GLU A 126 7.50 13.26 -10.87
C GLU A 126 6.04 13.27 -10.39
N GLY A 127 5.61 14.41 -9.84
CA GLY A 127 4.26 14.58 -9.29
C GLY A 127 4.01 13.98 -7.90
N THR A 128 5.03 13.40 -7.24
CA THR A 128 4.89 12.94 -5.86
C THR A 128 4.72 14.13 -4.90
N GLU A 129 3.69 14.07 -4.06
CA GLU A 129 3.47 14.99 -2.96
C GLU A 129 3.84 14.32 -1.63
N GLU A 130 4.44 15.07 -0.73
CA GLU A 130 4.66 14.65 0.64
C GLU A 130 3.77 15.42 1.61
N LEU A 131 3.18 14.67 2.54
CA LEU A 131 2.38 15.21 3.63
C LEU A 131 3.03 14.83 4.95
N ILE A 132 3.42 15.84 5.72
CA ILE A 132 4.12 15.66 6.99
C ILE A 132 3.27 16.22 8.12
N THR A 133 3.27 15.53 9.26
CA THR A 133 2.76 16.04 10.54
C THR A 133 3.77 15.72 11.63
N VAL A 134 4.21 16.75 12.36
CA VAL A 134 5.16 16.60 13.47
C VAL A 134 4.35 16.34 14.75
N PHE A 135 4.70 15.28 15.47
CA PHE A 135 4.04 14.92 16.73
C PHE A 135 4.88 15.26 17.97
N ASP A 136 6.20 15.15 17.85
CA ASP A 136 7.15 15.50 18.91
C ASP A 136 8.34 16.25 18.30
N GLY A 137 8.91 17.19 19.05
CA GLY A 137 10.09 17.97 18.63
C GLY A 137 9.80 19.06 17.60
N GLU A 138 10.84 19.41 16.83
CA GLU A 138 10.82 20.42 15.78
C GLU A 138 11.50 19.89 14.52
N LEU A 139 10.97 20.22 13.34
CA LEU A 139 11.54 19.87 12.04
C LEU A 139 11.85 21.15 11.27
N SER A 140 13.10 21.33 10.86
CA SER A 140 13.42 22.23 9.76
C SER A 140 13.37 21.44 8.45
N LEU A 141 12.46 21.84 7.57
CA LEU A 141 12.30 21.28 6.23
C LEU A 141 12.74 22.33 5.21
N ARG A 142 13.75 22.01 4.41
CA ARG A 142 14.13 22.83 3.25
C ARG A 142 13.53 22.21 1.99
N VAL A 143 12.82 22.99 1.20
CA VAL A 143 12.30 22.60 -0.11
C VAL A 143 12.74 23.63 -1.14
N ASN A 144 13.57 23.23 -2.11
CA ASN A 144 14.32 24.15 -2.96
C ASN A 144 15.10 25.18 -2.10
N ASP A 145 14.85 26.48 -2.29
CA ASP A 145 15.52 27.59 -1.60
C ASP A 145 14.79 28.07 -0.33
N ASN A 146 13.64 27.47 0.00
CA ASN A 146 12.83 27.90 1.15
C ASN A 146 12.99 26.94 2.32
N GLU A 147 13.05 27.51 3.51
CA GLU A 147 13.15 26.76 4.77
C GLU A 147 11.90 26.99 5.62
N TYR A 148 11.34 25.90 6.13
CA TYR A 148 10.10 25.87 6.90
C TYR A 148 10.37 25.19 8.24
N LEU A 149 10.11 25.90 9.34
CA LEU A 149 10.19 25.32 10.68
C LEU A 149 8.80 24.84 11.10
N LEU A 150 8.67 23.56 11.36
CA LEU A 150 7.48 22.92 11.90
C LEU A 150 7.70 22.53 13.36
N LYS A 151 6.71 22.80 14.21
CA LYS A 151 6.69 22.37 15.60
C LYS A 151 5.69 21.24 15.79
N SER A 152 5.72 20.63 16.97
CA SER A 152 4.73 19.61 17.36
C SER A 152 3.29 20.12 17.16
N GLY A 153 2.50 19.38 16.39
CA GLY A 153 1.14 19.73 15.99
C GLY A 153 1.02 20.37 14.61
N ASP A 154 2.11 20.83 14.01
CA ASP A 154 2.11 21.43 12.67
C ASP A 154 2.15 20.37 11.56
N SER A 155 1.58 20.72 10.41
CA SER A 155 1.58 19.90 9.21
C SER A 155 1.98 20.72 7.98
N ILE A 156 2.61 20.09 7.00
CA ILE A 156 2.93 20.68 5.70
C ILE A 156 2.67 19.68 4.57
N THR A 157 2.32 20.21 3.40
CA THR A 157 2.30 19.47 2.14
C THR A 157 3.17 20.20 1.13
N PHE A 158 3.97 19.45 0.37
CA PHE A 158 4.84 20.01 -0.67
C PHE A 158 5.08 19.00 -1.80
N ASN A 159 5.50 19.50 -2.97
CA ASN A 159 5.93 18.68 -4.08
C ASN A 159 7.32 18.08 -3.76
N ALA A 160 7.37 16.77 -3.56
CA ALA A 160 8.58 16.04 -3.20
C ALA A 160 9.36 15.53 -4.42
N ASP A 161 8.86 15.83 -5.62
CA ASP A 161 9.58 15.70 -6.90
C ASP A 161 10.65 16.79 -7.13
N LYS A 162 11.07 17.45 -6.04
CA LYS A 162 12.11 18.47 -5.96
C LYS A 162 13.06 18.14 -4.81
N PRO A 163 14.33 18.60 -4.85
CA PRO A 163 15.27 18.38 -3.75
C PRO A 163 14.74 18.98 -2.45
N HIS A 164 14.87 18.22 -1.37
CA HIS A 164 14.43 18.66 -0.07
C HIS A 164 15.26 18.02 1.05
N VAL A 165 15.38 18.73 2.18
CA VAL A 165 16.25 18.35 3.29
C VAL A 165 15.45 18.35 4.59
N TYR A 166 15.57 17.28 5.35
CA TYR A 166 15.06 17.16 6.71
C TYR A 166 16.17 17.44 7.71
N TYR A 167 15.90 18.25 8.71
CA TYR A 167 16.85 18.52 9.79
C TYR A 167 16.12 18.67 11.12
N ASN A 168 16.67 18.10 12.18
CA ASN A 168 16.23 18.38 13.54
C ASN A 168 17.11 19.48 14.17
N PRO A 169 16.63 20.73 14.26
CA PRO A 169 17.36 21.83 14.89
C PRO A 169 17.25 21.85 16.42
N GLY A 170 16.38 21.02 17.00
CA GLY A 170 16.10 20.99 18.43
C GLY A 170 17.05 20.09 19.21
N GLU A 171 16.91 20.13 20.54
CA GLU A 171 17.70 19.33 21.50
C GLU A 171 17.01 18.02 21.92
N SER A 172 15.90 17.67 21.27
CA SER A 172 15.10 16.49 21.58
C SER A 172 14.74 15.72 20.31
N LEU A 173 14.32 14.47 20.48
CA LEU A 173 13.92 13.61 19.36
C LEU A 173 12.72 14.22 18.61
N THR A 174 12.87 14.41 17.30
CA THR A 174 11.75 14.78 16.43
C THR A 174 11.06 13.53 15.91
N ARG A 175 9.73 13.46 16.06
CA ARG A 175 8.89 12.39 15.52
C ARG A 175 7.83 12.95 14.61
N LEU A 176 7.68 12.35 13.43
CA LEU A 176 6.68 12.77 12.45
C LEU A 176 6.05 11.57 11.74
N SER A 177 4.84 11.80 11.23
CA SER A 177 4.26 10.98 10.15
C SER A 177 4.59 11.64 8.83
N MET A 178 4.93 10.83 7.85
CA MET A 178 5.21 11.23 6.47
C MET A 178 4.37 10.33 5.56
N ILE A 179 3.62 10.92 4.64
CA ILE A 179 2.89 10.20 3.60
C ILE A 179 3.43 10.65 2.26
N LEU A 180 3.92 9.70 1.46
CA LEU A 180 4.19 9.90 0.04
C LEU A 180 2.92 9.60 -0.72
N TYR A 181 2.39 10.56 -1.45
CA TYR A 181 1.25 10.39 -2.34
C TYR A 181 1.70 10.47 -3.80
N TYR A 182 1.31 9.47 -4.58
CA TYR A 182 1.68 9.36 -5.99
C TYR A 182 0.50 9.81 -6.87
N SER A 183 0.72 10.80 -7.72
CA SER A 183 -0.34 11.35 -8.58
C SER A 183 -0.80 10.39 -9.68
N SER A 184 0.00 9.38 -10.05
CA SER A 184 -0.27 8.41 -11.12
C SER A 184 0.20 7.01 -10.77
#